data_AF-A0A7S3XJZ7-F1
#
_entry.id   AF-A0A7S3XJZ7-F1
#
_cell.length_a   1.000
_cell.length_b   1.000
_cell.length_c   1.000
_cell.angle_alpha   90.00
_cell.angle_beta   90.00
_cell.angle_gamma   90.00
#
_symmetry.space_group_name_H-M   'P 1'
#
loop_
_entity.id
_entity.type
_entity.pdbx_description
1 polymer ?
#
loop_
_entity_poly.entity_id
_entity_poly.type
_entity_poly.pdbx_seq_one_letter_code
_entity_poly.pdbx_strand_id
1 'polypeptide(L)'
;MGGVVLVKKGKVMIHVMHDFTVKPIRTQKFIDCDWLRMKEAETPFTNYTVFVTNPPADLDLRSIHTHGFNDKMAGHYHYDTTPLRVEYECYLQLADSIYRVDRAPQEADFQMDIRSRESNTTAKSWTPEP
;
A
#
# COMPACT_ATOMS: atom_id res chain seq x y z
N MET A 1 14.14 -2.98 6.37
CA MET A 1 14.09 -4.46 6.32
C MET A 1 13.02 -4.84 5.31
N GLY A 2 13.17 -5.98 4.66
CA GLY A 2 12.13 -6.51 3.79
C GLY A 2 12.34 -7.99 3.49
N GLY A 3 11.37 -8.59 2.81
CA GLY A 3 11.44 -9.98 2.41
C GLY A 3 10.06 -10.58 2.22
N VAL A 4 9.97 -11.89 2.42
CA VAL A 4 8.76 -12.67 2.18
C VAL A 4 8.16 -13.15 3.50
N VAL A 5 6.84 -13.01 3.63
CA VAL A 5 6.06 -13.52 4.76
C VAL A 5 4.94 -14.41 4.23
N LEU A 6 5.03 -15.71 4.50
CA LEU A 6 3.99 -16.68 4.20
C LEU A 6 3.04 -16.80 5.39
N VAL A 7 1.77 -16.47 5.17
CA VAL A 7 0.70 -16.81 6.13
C VAL A 7 0.24 -18.23 5.80
N LYS A 8 0.67 -19.22 6.59
CA LYS A 8 0.45 -20.65 6.33
C LYS A 8 -0.96 -21.09 6.66
N LYS A 9 -1.53 -20.53 7.74
CA LYS A 9 -2.88 -20.84 8.24
C LYS A 9 -3.60 -19.59 8.66
N GLY A 10 -4.93 -19.65 8.62
CA GLY A 10 -5.81 -18.56 8.98
C GLY A 10 -6.38 -17.83 7.76
N LYS A 11 -6.70 -16.56 7.95
CA LYS A 11 -7.23 -15.68 6.89
C LYS A 11 -6.66 -14.28 7.05
N VAL A 12 -6.62 -13.53 5.96
CA VAL A 12 -6.07 -12.18 5.93
C VAL A 12 -7.07 -11.19 5.36
N MET A 13 -7.12 -10.00 5.94
CA MET A 13 -7.81 -8.86 5.35
C MET A 13 -6.86 -8.16 4.38
N ILE A 14 -7.31 -8.02 3.14
CA ILE A 14 -6.60 -7.29 2.09
C ILE A 14 -7.50 -6.23 1.47
N HIS A 15 -6.91 -5.30 0.76
CA HIS A 15 -7.65 -4.38 -0.11
C HIS A 15 -7.09 -4.33 -1.51
N VAL A 16 -7.96 -3.97 -2.45
CA VAL A 16 -7.59 -3.52 -3.80
C VAL A 16 -8.20 -2.14 -4.02
N MET A 17 -7.46 -1.26 -4.68
CA MET A 17 -7.95 0.07 -5.05
C MET A 17 -9.01 -0.06 -6.16
N HIS A 18 -10.05 0.78 -6.10
CA HIS A 18 -10.93 0.99 -7.24
C HIS A 18 -10.24 1.89 -8.29
N ASP A 19 -10.80 1.98 -9.49
CA ASP A 19 -10.54 3.04 -10.46
C ASP A 19 -10.38 4.41 -9.80
N PHE A 20 -9.52 5.24 -10.41
CA PHE A 20 -9.30 6.60 -9.95
C PHE A 20 -10.59 7.41 -9.96
N THR A 21 -10.74 8.25 -8.94
CA THR A 21 -11.90 9.12 -8.81
C THR A 21 -11.82 10.29 -9.78
N VAL A 22 -12.95 10.67 -10.37
CA VAL A 22 -13.04 11.87 -11.22
C VAL A 22 -12.88 13.15 -10.39
N LYS A 23 -13.35 13.13 -9.15
CA LYS A 23 -13.22 14.23 -8.20
C LYS A 23 -12.11 13.93 -7.19
N PRO A 24 -11.40 14.94 -6.68
CA PRO A 24 -10.40 14.73 -5.63
C PRO A 24 -11.02 14.07 -4.41
N ILE A 25 -10.27 13.15 -3.81
CA ILE A 25 -10.61 12.57 -2.52
C ILE A 25 -10.35 13.61 -1.44
N ARG A 26 -11.35 13.85 -0.59
CA ARG A 26 -11.35 14.93 0.42
C ARG A 26 -11.35 14.43 1.86
N THR A 27 -11.40 13.13 2.10
CA THR A 27 -11.37 12.57 3.46
C THR A 27 -10.72 11.20 3.45
N GLN A 28 -10.05 10.87 4.56
CA GLN A 28 -9.56 9.52 4.80
C GLN A 28 -10.72 8.50 4.86
N LYS A 29 -11.86 8.91 5.44
CA LYS A 29 -13.07 8.07 5.49
C LYS A 29 -13.52 7.61 4.10
N PHE A 30 -13.47 8.49 3.10
CA PHE A 30 -13.84 8.10 1.73
C PHE A 30 -12.88 7.04 1.16
N ILE A 31 -11.58 7.16 1.44
CA ILE A 31 -10.59 6.14 1.07
C ILE A 31 -10.99 4.80 1.70
N ASP A 32 -11.15 4.79 3.02
CA ASP A 32 -11.29 3.55 3.80
C ASP A 32 -12.65 2.87 3.60
N CYS A 33 -13.73 3.64 3.42
CA CYS A 33 -15.10 3.12 3.38
C CYS A 33 -15.66 2.98 1.96
N ASP A 34 -15.28 3.87 1.03
CA ASP A 34 -15.97 4.00 -0.26
C ASP A 34 -15.08 3.63 -1.45
N TRP A 35 -13.76 3.87 -1.37
CA TRP A 35 -12.84 3.65 -2.49
C TRP A 35 -12.08 2.33 -2.41
N LEU A 36 -11.58 1.96 -1.23
CA LEU A 36 -10.86 0.70 -1.05
C LEU A 36 -11.84 -0.47 -0.98
N ARG A 37 -11.60 -1.49 -1.81
CA ARG A 37 -12.38 -2.73 -1.81
C ARG A 37 -11.74 -3.73 -0.86
N MET A 38 -12.23 -3.78 0.37
CA MET A 38 -11.79 -4.74 1.39
C MET A 38 -12.27 -6.16 1.06
N LYS A 39 -11.39 -7.15 1.23
CA LYS A 39 -11.65 -8.58 0.99
C LYS A 39 -10.92 -9.43 2.02
N GLU A 40 -11.60 -10.45 2.51
CA GLU A 40 -10.96 -11.51 3.30
C GLU A 40 -10.46 -12.60 2.34
N ALA A 41 -9.17 -12.91 2.40
CA ALA A 41 -8.52 -13.96 1.60
C ALA A 41 -8.13 -15.16 2.48
N GLU A 42 -8.27 -16.35 1.91
CA GLU A 42 -7.85 -17.61 2.54
C GLU A 42 -6.33 -17.80 2.45
N THR A 43 -5.79 -18.63 3.34
CA THR A 43 -4.38 -19.05 3.34
C THR A 43 -4.19 -20.40 2.60
N PRO A 44 -2.99 -20.74 2.10
CA PRO A 44 -1.72 -19.99 2.22
C PRO A 44 -1.75 -18.66 1.46
N PHE A 45 -1.13 -17.63 2.03
CA PHE A 45 -1.05 -16.30 1.41
C PHE A 45 0.38 -15.76 1.50
N THR A 46 1.01 -15.51 0.35
CA THR A 46 2.40 -15.07 0.26
C THR A 46 2.46 -13.56 0.19
N ASN A 47 3.14 -12.93 1.15
CA ASN A 47 3.33 -11.49 1.19
C ASN A 47 4.77 -11.11 0.90
N TYR A 48 4.95 -9.99 0.23
CA TYR A 48 6.18 -9.22 0.17
C TYR A 48 6.03 -8.00 1.05
N THR A 49 6.91 -7.86 2.03
CA THR A 49 6.86 -6.77 3.01
C THR A 49 8.12 -5.93 2.96
N VAL A 50 7.94 -4.62 3.11
CA VAL A 50 9.00 -3.66 3.36
C VAL A 50 8.60 -2.82 4.55
N PHE A 51 9.50 -2.67 5.51
CA PHE A 51 9.29 -1.81 6.65
C PHE A 51 10.60 -1.18 7.15
N VAL A 52 10.47 0.01 7.71
CA VAL A 52 11.56 0.82 8.24
C VAL A 52 11.23 1.24 9.67
N THR A 53 12.15 0.98 10.58
CA THR A 53 12.07 1.47 11.96
C THR A 53 12.81 2.80 12.05
N ASN A 54 12.17 3.81 12.65
CA ASN A 54 12.74 5.15 12.81
C ASN A 54 13.24 5.79 11.49
N PRO A 55 12.36 5.98 10.49
CA PRO A 55 12.76 6.56 9.21
C PRO A 55 13.26 8.01 9.39
N PRO A 56 14.30 8.42 8.65
CA PRO A 56 14.69 9.82 8.57
C PRO A 56 13.52 10.70 8.09
N ALA A 57 13.25 11.80 8.81
CA ALA A 57 12.10 12.67 8.55
C ALA A 57 12.15 13.36 7.17
N ASP A 58 13.34 13.62 6.65
CA ASP A 58 13.58 14.27 5.36
C ASP A 58 13.24 13.40 4.15
N LEU A 59 13.14 12.07 4.34
CA LEU A 59 12.88 11.12 3.27
C LEU A 59 11.39 10.85 3.02
N ASP A 60 10.50 11.24 3.95
CA ASP A 60 9.05 11.05 3.84
C ASP A 60 8.70 9.60 3.38
N LEU A 61 9.07 8.64 4.22
CA LEU A 61 8.96 7.21 3.93
C LEU A 61 7.67 6.62 4.48
N ARG A 62 7.09 5.67 3.74
CA ARG A 62 6.04 4.79 4.25
C ARG A 62 6.66 3.75 5.20
N SER A 63 6.32 3.81 6.49
CA SER A 63 6.95 2.97 7.52
C SER A 63 6.75 1.47 7.34
N ILE A 64 5.60 1.05 6.82
CA ILE A 64 5.29 -0.34 6.50
C ILE A 64 4.38 -0.40 5.28
N HIS A 65 4.71 -1.31 4.36
CA HIS A 65 3.91 -1.57 3.19
C HIS A 65 4.06 -3.05 2.79
N THR A 66 2.93 -3.76 2.76
CA THR A 66 2.91 -5.20 2.51
C THR A 66 1.85 -5.52 1.46
N HIS A 67 2.25 -6.15 0.37
CA HIS A 67 1.34 -6.68 -0.65
C HIS A 67 1.52 -8.19 -0.73
N GLY A 68 0.49 -8.91 -1.12
CA GLY A 68 0.57 -10.35 -1.25
C GLY A 68 -0.46 -10.94 -2.18
N PHE A 69 -0.39 -12.25 -2.33
CA PHE A 69 -1.25 -13.02 -3.22
C PHE A 69 -1.36 -14.50 -2.81
N ASN A 70 -2.37 -15.15 -3.36
CA ASN A 70 -2.52 -16.60 -3.47
C ASN A 70 -3.14 -16.94 -4.85
N ASP A 71 -3.56 -18.18 -5.04
CA ASP A 71 -4.12 -18.65 -6.32
C ASP A 71 -5.45 -17.96 -6.73
N LYS A 72 -6.12 -17.26 -5.82
CA LYS A 72 -7.46 -16.69 -6.03
C LYS A 72 -7.52 -15.17 -5.87
N MET A 73 -6.64 -14.58 -5.06
CA MET A 73 -6.72 -13.19 -4.62
C MET A 73 -5.33 -12.58 -4.48
N ALA A 74 -5.22 -11.29 -4.72
CA ALA A 74 -4.03 -10.49 -4.48
C ALA A 74 -4.45 -9.08 -4.02
N GLY A 75 -3.57 -8.40 -3.28
CA GLY A 75 -3.85 -7.05 -2.82
C GLY A 75 -2.87 -6.55 -1.77
N HIS A 76 -3.23 -5.41 -1.18
CA HIS A 76 -2.52 -4.82 -0.05
C HIS A 76 -2.97 -5.47 1.26
N TYR A 77 -2.03 -6.03 2.02
CA TYR A 77 -2.29 -6.68 3.30
C TYR A 77 -2.54 -5.67 4.40
N HIS A 78 -3.55 -5.92 5.25
CA HIS A 78 -3.82 -5.15 6.46
C HIS A 78 -3.46 -5.92 7.73
N TYR A 79 -4.14 -7.03 7.99
CA TYR A 79 -3.99 -7.85 9.20
C TYR A 79 -4.62 -9.24 9.01
N ASP A 80 -4.32 -10.20 9.88
CA ASP A 80 -5.10 -11.45 9.94
C ASP A 80 -6.45 -11.27 10.64
N THR A 81 -7.44 -12.05 10.21
CA THR A 81 -8.79 -12.05 10.80
C THR A 81 -9.04 -13.28 11.68
N THR A 82 -8.02 -14.12 11.89
CA THR A 82 -8.12 -15.35 12.68
C THR A 82 -6.95 -15.50 13.67
N PRO A 83 -6.82 -14.60 14.66
CA PRO A 83 -5.62 -14.45 15.47
C PRO A 83 -5.28 -15.68 16.33
N LEU A 84 -6.28 -16.49 16.68
CA LEU A 84 -6.09 -17.69 17.51
C LEU A 84 -5.42 -18.86 16.77
N ARG A 85 -5.36 -18.83 15.44
CA ARG A 85 -4.87 -19.94 14.62
C ARG A 85 -3.94 -19.53 13.48
N VAL A 86 -3.60 -18.25 13.40
CA VAL A 86 -2.75 -17.72 12.33
C VAL A 86 -1.33 -18.23 12.52
N GLU A 87 -0.69 -18.64 11.44
CA GLU A 87 0.71 -19.10 11.44
C GLU A 87 1.48 -18.33 10.37
N TYR A 88 2.58 -17.69 10.77
CA TYR A 88 3.46 -16.92 9.90
C TYR A 88 4.82 -17.59 9.77
N GLU A 89 5.36 -17.62 8.56
CA GLU A 89 6.73 -18.01 8.26
C GLU A 89 7.41 -16.89 7.46
N CYS A 90 8.52 -16.37 7.98
CA CYS A 90 9.13 -15.13 7.51
C CYS A 90 10.57 -15.36 7.08
N TYR A 91 10.92 -14.91 5.88
CA TYR A 91 12.30 -14.83 5.39
C TYR A 91 12.61 -13.35 5.12
N LEU A 92 13.35 -12.73 6.04
CA LEU A 92 13.58 -11.27 6.04
C LEU A 92 15.08 -10.96 6.05
N GLN A 93 15.45 -9.86 5.40
CA GLN A 93 16.81 -9.37 5.31
C GLN A 93 16.87 -7.86 5.64
N LEU A 94 17.97 -7.43 6.25
CA LEU A 94 18.29 -6.02 6.43
C LEU A 94 18.73 -5.39 5.10
N ALA A 95 18.38 -4.13 4.88
CA ALA A 95 18.83 -3.38 3.73
C ALA A 95 20.02 -2.51 4.14
N ASP A 96 21.09 -2.53 3.35
CA ASP A 96 22.30 -1.73 3.60
C ASP A 96 22.15 -0.26 3.19
N SER A 97 21.16 0.04 2.34
CA SER A 97 20.94 1.39 1.81
C SER A 97 19.47 1.62 1.50
N ILE A 98 19.06 2.89 1.55
CA ILE A 98 17.73 3.37 1.19
C ILE A 98 17.89 4.47 0.14
N TYR A 99 17.13 4.36 -0.95
CA TYR A 99 17.10 5.36 -2.01
C TYR A 99 15.71 5.95 -2.11
N ARG A 100 15.59 7.28 -1.99
CA ARG A 100 14.34 8.00 -2.24
C ARG A 100 14.36 8.53 -3.66
N VAL A 101 13.51 7.97 -4.50
CA VAL A 101 13.32 8.39 -5.89
C VAL A 101 12.01 9.16 -5.98
N ASP A 102 12.01 10.24 -6.76
CA ASP A 102 10.82 11.05 -7.09
C ASP A 102 9.93 11.34 -5.86
N ARG A 103 10.52 12.01 -4.86
CA ARG A 103 9.78 12.39 -3.65
C ARG A 103 8.69 13.38 -4.06
N ALA A 104 7.45 13.09 -3.65
CA ALA A 104 6.35 14.02 -3.84
C ALA A 104 6.67 15.35 -3.11
N PRO A 105 6.53 16.50 -3.79
CA PRO A 105 6.82 17.80 -3.16
C PRO A 105 5.79 18.17 -2.08
N GLN A 106 4.69 17.42 -2.01
CA GLN A 106 3.58 17.66 -1.10
C GLN A 106 3.03 16.34 -0.57
N GLU A 107 2.73 16.31 0.72
CA GLU A 107 1.98 15.23 1.36
C GLU A 107 0.49 15.32 1.06
N ALA A 108 -0.27 14.26 1.36
CA ALA A 108 -1.71 14.27 1.18
C ALA A 108 -2.37 15.30 2.13
N ASP A 109 -2.89 16.38 1.55
CA ASP A 109 -3.68 17.37 2.26
C ASP A 109 -5.12 17.38 1.73
N PHE A 110 -6.04 16.85 2.53
CA PHE A 110 -7.47 16.79 2.21
C PHE A 110 -8.15 18.17 2.16
N GLN A 111 -7.58 19.17 2.84
CA GLN A 111 -8.12 20.52 2.95
C GLN A 111 -7.53 21.49 1.92
N MET A 112 -6.49 21.08 1.20
CA MET A 112 -5.85 21.89 0.16
C MET A 112 -6.88 22.38 -0.88
N ASP A 113 -6.84 23.67 -1.21
CA ASP A 113 -7.58 24.18 -2.36
C ASP A 113 -7.01 23.55 -3.64
N ILE A 114 -7.85 22.91 -4.45
CA ILE A 114 -7.38 22.30 -5.69
C ILE A 114 -6.89 23.34 -6.70
N ARG A 115 -7.39 24.58 -6.61
CA ARG A 115 -6.96 25.67 -7.49
C ARG A 115 -5.54 26.12 -7.22
N SER A 116 -4.99 25.83 -6.03
CA SER A 116 -3.60 26.12 -5.70
C SER A 116 -2.65 24.97 -6.03
N ARG A 117 -3.13 23.85 -6.58
CA ARG A 117 -2.23 22.81 -7.12
C ARG A 117 -1.58 23.34 -8.39
N GLU A 118 -0.27 23.52 -8.35
CA GLU A 118 0.52 23.54 -9.58
C GLU A 118 0.37 22.15 -10.23
N SER A 119 -0.48 22.04 -11.24
CA SER A 119 -0.45 20.87 -12.10
C SER A 119 0.87 20.92 -12.86
N ASN A 120 1.66 19.85 -12.78
CA ASN A 120 2.77 19.69 -13.70
C ASN A 120 2.19 19.44 -15.10
N THR A 121 1.83 20.51 -15.80
CA THR A 121 1.19 20.51 -17.12
C THR A 121 2.07 19.89 -18.21
N THR A 122 3.31 19.52 -17.87
CA THR A 122 4.26 18.85 -18.76
C THR A 122 4.15 17.32 -18.75
N ALA A 123 3.45 16.73 -17.77
CA ALA A 123 3.21 15.29 -17.75
C ALA A 123 2.22 14.93 -18.88
N LYS A 124 2.73 14.40 -19.99
CA LYS A 124 1.90 13.86 -21.06
C LYS A 124 1.01 12.76 -20.48
N SER A 125 -0.27 12.75 -20.87
CA SER A 125 -1.16 11.62 -20.61
C SER A 125 -0.51 10.35 -21.17
N TRP A 126 -0.13 9.43 -20.31
CA TRP A 126 0.32 8.12 -20.75
C TRP A 126 -0.92 7.31 -21.14
N THR A 127 -1.13 7.16 -22.43
CA THR A 127 -2.01 6.12 -22.99
C THR A 127 -1.11 4.94 -23.36
N PRO A 128 -1.32 3.74 -22.81
CA PRO A 128 -0.66 2.56 -23.36
C PRO A 128 -1.04 2.43 -24.84
N GLU A 129 -0.04 2.29 -25.71
CA GLU A 129 -0.30 1.88 -27.10
C GLU A 129 -0.85 0.45 -27.12
N PRO A 130 -1.74 0.13 -28.09
CA PRO A 130 -2.42 -1.16 -28.17
C PRO A 130 -1.47 -2.36 -28.35
#